data_AF-A0AAW8BIB1-F1
#
_entry.id   AF-A0AAW8BIB1-F1
#
_cell.length_a   1.000
_cell.length_b   1.000
_cell.length_c   1.000
_cell.angle_alpha   90.00
_cell.angle_beta   90.00
_cell.angle_gamma   90.00
#
_symmetry.space_group_name_H-M   'P 1'
#
loop_
_entity.id
_entity.type
_entity.pdbx_description
1 polymer ?
#
loop_
_entity_poly.entity_id
_entity_poly.type
_entity_poly.pdbx_seq_one_letter_code
_entity_poly.pdbx_strand_id
1 'polypeptide(L)'
;MAVQVLLAKAASTVITGLAGVTAYEVLKKAAKKAPLHETAVKGAELGLRSTRRAEVAAESARLKIADVMAEARERIGEEAPTPAVGDVHDHDH
;
A
#
# COMPACT_ATOMS: atom_id res chain seq x y z
N MET A 1 29.69 -0.15 -27.51
CA MET A 1 28.61 -0.71 -26.64
C MET A 1 28.76 -0.30 -25.18
N ALA A 2 29.89 -0.57 -24.50
CA ALA A 2 30.06 -0.25 -23.07
C ALA A 2 29.88 1.25 -22.71
N VAL A 3 30.42 2.17 -23.52
CA VAL A 3 30.31 3.62 -23.30
C VAL A 3 28.85 4.10 -23.35
N GLN A 4 28.04 3.56 -24.26
CA GLN A 4 26.62 3.92 -24.39
C GLN A 4 25.79 3.45 -23.19
N VAL A 5 26.11 2.26 -22.65
CA VAL A 5 25.47 1.74 -21.44
C VAL A 5 25.82 2.60 -20.22
N LEU A 6 27.07 3.02 -20.09
CA LEU A 6 27.49 3.92 -19.01
C LEU A 6 26.82 5.29 -19.11
N LEU A 7 26.71 5.85 -20.31
CA LEU A 7 26.00 7.10 -20.56
C LEU A 7 24.51 7.00 -20.22
N ALA A 8 23.85 5.93 -20.64
CA ALA A 8 22.44 5.70 -20.31
C ALA A 8 22.21 5.62 -18.79
N LYS A 9 23.10 4.94 -18.06
CA LYS A 9 23.02 4.81 -16.60
C LYS A 9 23.30 6.11 -15.87
N ALA A 10 24.23 6.92 -16.38
CA ALA A 10 24.48 8.26 -15.88
C ALA A 10 23.25 9.16 -16.08
N ALA A 11 22.67 9.15 -17.29
CA ALA A 11 21.47 9.91 -17.62
C ALA A 11 20.28 9.52 -16.72
N SER A 12 20.03 8.22 -16.52
CA SER A 12 18.96 7.76 -15.63
C SER A 12 19.16 8.20 -14.19
N THR A 13 20.41 8.21 -13.71
CA THR A 13 20.73 8.67 -12.35
C THR A 13 20.44 10.15 -12.19
N VAL A 14 20.80 10.97 -13.19
CA VAL A 14 20.52 12.41 -13.19
C VAL A 14 19.02 12.69 -13.23
N ILE A 15 18.26 11.97 -14.06
CA ILE A 15 16.80 12.11 -14.13
C ILE A 15 16.16 11.79 -12.79
N THR A 16 16.57 10.68 -12.15
CA THR A 16 16.07 10.31 -10.81
C THR A 16 16.45 11.33 -9.76
N GLY A 17 17.69 11.85 -9.81
CA GLY A 17 18.13 12.94 -8.92
C GLY A 17 17.30 14.20 -9.10
N LEU A 18 17.02 14.60 -10.35
CA LEU A 18 16.19 15.75 -10.68
C LEU A 18 14.76 15.56 -10.18
N ALA A 19 14.18 14.37 -10.39
CA ALA A 19 12.85 14.03 -9.88
C ALA A 19 12.80 14.14 -8.35
N GLY A 20 13.82 13.65 -7.65
CA GLY A 20 13.91 13.77 -6.19
C GLY A 20 14.00 15.23 -5.71
N VAL A 21 14.88 16.02 -6.31
CA VAL A 21 15.06 17.44 -5.94
C VAL A 21 13.80 18.24 -6.24
N THR A 22 13.16 18.02 -7.39
CA THR A 22 11.93 18.72 -7.76
C THR A 22 10.78 18.36 -6.82
N ALA A 23 10.60 17.07 -6.50
CA ALA A 23 9.62 16.64 -5.51
C ALA A 23 9.87 17.30 -4.13
N TYR A 24 11.13 17.31 -3.67
CA TYR A 24 11.51 17.91 -2.40
C TYR A 24 11.25 19.42 -2.36
N GLU A 25 11.63 20.16 -3.41
CA GLU A 25 11.43 21.60 -3.47
C GLU A 25 9.94 21.97 -3.51
N VAL A 26 9.11 21.20 -4.22
CA VAL A 26 7.65 21.39 -4.21
C VAL A 26 7.09 21.15 -2.81
N LEU A 27 7.47 20.05 -2.15
CA LEU A 27 7.08 19.74 -0.78
C LEU A 27 7.50 20.84 0.20
N LYS A 28 8.75 21.29 0.13
CA LYS A 28 9.29 22.36 0.98
C LYS A 28 8.55 23.68 0.78
N LYS A 29 8.24 24.05 -0.46
CA LYS A 29 7.46 25.26 -0.78
C LYS A 29 6.02 25.15 -0.28
N ALA A 30 5.40 23.98 -0.42
CA ALA A 30 4.06 23.72 0.10
C ALA A 30 4.06 23.81 1.64
N ALA A 31 5.00 23.16 2.32
CA ALA A 31 5.13 23.19 3.78
C ALA A 31 5.31 24.61 4.33
N LYS A 32 6.05 25.48 3.63
CA LYS A 32 6.22 26.89 4.03
C LYS A 32 4.94 27.73 3.88
N LYS A 33 4.03 27.35 2.99
CA LYS A 33 2.81 28.11 2.68
C LYS A 33 1.54 27.49 3.30
N ALA A 34 1.65 26.28 3.81
CA ALA A 34 0.52 25.50 4.28
C ALA A 34 0.02 26.01 5.65
N PRO A 35 -1.31 26.16 5.84
CA PRO A 35 -1.87 26.35 7.17
C PRO A 35 -1.69 25.07 7.98
N LEU A 36 -0.71 25.05 8.89
CA LEU A 36 -0.28 23.86 9.63
C LEU A 36 -1.44 23.11 10.27
N HIS A 37 -2.33 23.83 10.97
CA HIS A 37 -3.47 23.23 11.66
C HIS A 37 -4.45 22.54 10.70
N GLU A 38 -4.90 23.24 9.66
CA GLU A 38 -5.86 22.68 8.70
C GLU A 38 -5.27 21.49 7.93
N THR A 39 -3.99 21.56 7.54
CA THR A 39 -3.32 20.43 6.89
C THR A 39 -3.15 19.23 7.82
N ALA A 40 -2.87 19.45 9.10
CA ALA A 40 -2.80 18.38 10.08
C ALA A 40 -4.16 17.71 10.28
N VAL A 41 -5.25 18.49 10.39
CA VAL A 41 -6.61 17.97 10.54
C VAL A 41 -7.03 17.18 9.30
N LYS A 42 -6.81 17.70 8.09
CA LYS A 42 -7.10 16.96 6.84
C LYS A 42 -6.26 15.71 6.70
N GLY A 43 -4.99 15.75 7.10
CA GLY A 43 -4.10 14.59 7.12
C GLY A 43 -4.60 13.51 8.08
N ALA A 44 -5.00 13.90 9.29
CA ALA A 44 -5.57 13.00 10.27
C ALA A 44 -6.92 12.42 9.79
N GLU A 45 -7.80 13.25 9.21
CA GLU A 45 -9.07 12.79 8.64
C GLU A 45 -8.86 11.76 7.53
N LEU A 46 -7.93 12.02 6.62
CA LEU A 46 -7.56 11.07 5.57
C LEU A 46 -6.99 9.78 6.16
N GLY A 47 -6.16 9.89 7.21
CA GLY A 47 -5.63 8.74 7.95
C GLY A 47 -6.73 7.90 8.59
N LEU A 48 -7.70 8.52 9.26
CA LEU A 48 -8.83 7.81 9.87
C LEU A 48 -9.74 7.16 8.81
N ARG A 49 -9.91 7.79 7.64
CA ARG A 49 -10.64 7.18 6.53
C ARG A 49 -9.86 6.04 5.87
N SER A 50 -8.54 6.14 5.81
CA SER A 50 -7.69 5.13 5.18
C SER A 50 -7.57 3.87 6.03
N THR A 51 -7.49 3.98 7.36
CA THR A 51 -7.45 2.81 8.26
C THR A 51 -8.68 1.93 8.08
N ARG A 52 -9.88 2.54 8.02
CA ARG A 52 -11.13 1.79 7.75
C ARG A 52 -11.09 1.06 6.41
N ARG A 53 -10.51 1.68 5.38
CA ARG A 53 -10.33 1.02 4.07
C ARG A 53 -9.26 -0.07 4.10
N ALA A 54 -8.25 0.06 4.95
CA ALA A 54 -7.19 -0.93 5.11
C ALA A 54 -7.71 -2.22 5.76
N GLU A 55 -8.64 -2.13 6.73
CA GLU A 55 -9.30 -3.30 7.33
C GLU A 55 -10.06 -4.11 6.28
N VAL A 56 -10.91 -3.44 5.49
CA VAL A 56 -11.66 -4.07 4.39
C VAL A 56 -10.70 -4.68 3.35
N ALA A 57 -9.61 -4.00 3.05
CA ALA A 57 -8.60 -4.51 2.12
C ALA A 57 -7.85 -5.73 2.68
N ALA A 58 -7.55 -5.76 3.97
CA ALA A 58 -6.89 -6.88 4.63
C ALA A 58 -7.80 -8.12 4.65
N GLU A 59 -9.08 -7.95 4.96
CA GLU A 59 -10.07 -9.03 4.89
C GLU A 59 -10.23 -9.56 3.46
N SER A 60 -10.37 -8.65 2.48
CA SER A 60 -10.44 -9.01 1.07
C SER A 60 -9.19 -9.76 0.60
N ALA A 61 -8.00 -9.36 1.08
CA ALA A 61 -6.74 -10.04 0.76
C ALA A 61 -6.71 -11.45 1.35
N ARG A 62 -7.16 -11.62 2.61
CA ARG A 62 -7.27 -12.94 3.25
C ARG A 62 -8.19 -13.86 2.47
N LEU A 63 -9.36 -13.37 2.04
CA LEU A 63 -10.31 -14.15 1.25
C LEU A 63 -9.72 -14.56 -0.10
N LYS A 64 -9.08 -13.64 -0.82
CA LYS A 64 -8.41 -13.97 -2.10
C LYS A 64 -7.29 -14.99 -1.95
N ILE A 65 -6.53 -14.92 -0.87
CA ILE A 65 -5.50 -15.92 -0.58
C ILE A 65 -6.15 -17.29 -0.29
N ALA A 66 -7.27 -17.31 0.43
CA ALA A 66 -8.03 -18.53 0.67
C ALA A 66 -8.55 -19.14 -0.64
N ASP A 67 -9.06 -18.33 -1.57
CA ASP A 67 -9.51 -18.78 -2.89
C ASP A 67 -8.37 -19.45 -3.68
N VAL A 68 -7.18 -18.83 -3.69
CA VAL A 68 -5.99 -19.41 -4.36
C VAL A 68 -5.56 -20.72 -3.71
N MET A 69 -5.59 -20.80 -2.38
CA MET A 69 -5.25 -22.03 -1.66
C MET A 69 -6.27 -23.15 -1.90
N ALA A 70 -7.56 -22.81 -2.01
CA ALA A 70 -8.60 -23.76 -2.36
C ALA A 70 -8.39 -24.31 -3.78
N GLU A 71 -8.11 -23.44 -4.76
CA GLU A 71 -7.81 -23.85 -6.13
C GLU A 71 -6.55 -24.74 -6.20
N ALA A 72 -5.50 -24.40 -5.46
CA ALA A 72 -4.28 -25.20 -5.40
C ALA A 72 -4.53 -26.60 -4.83
N ARG A 73 -5.39 -26.71 -3.80
CA ARG A 73 -5.77 -28.00 -3.18
C ARG A 73 -6.59 -28.88 -4.10
N GLU A 74 -7.56 -28.29 -4.80
CA GLU A 74 -8.35 -28.99 -5.81
C GLU A 74 -7.45 -29.62 -6.88
N ARG A 75 -6.44 -28.88 -7.36
CA ARG A 75 -5.49 -29.37 -8.37
C ARG A 75 -4.63 -30.54 -7.89
N ILE A 76 -4.34 -30.64 -6.59
CA ILE A 76 -3.59 -31.77 -6.01
C ILE A 76 -4.49 -32.89 -5.51
N GLY A 77 -5.81 -32.80 -5.71
CA GLY A 77 -6.78 -33.80 -5.28
C GLY A 77 -7.08 -33.81 -3.78
N GLU A 78 -6.76 -32.72 -3.07
CA GLU A 78 -7.09 -32.54 -1.66
C GLU A 78 -8.37 -31.73 -1.50
N GLU A 79 -9.25 -32.12 -0.58
CA GLU A 79 -10.43 -31.32 -0.22
C GLU A 79 -10.02 -30.06 0.56
N ALA A 80 -10.62 -28.93 0.23
CA ALA A 80 -10.43 -27.70 0.98
C ALA A 80 -11.03 -27.86 2.39
N PRO A 81 -10.29 -27.52 3.46
CA PRO A 81 -10.82 -27.58 4.81
C PRO A 81 -12.05 -26.67 4.95
N THR A 82 -13.09 -27.17 5.63
CA THR A 82 -14.32 -26.42 5.89
C THR A 82 -14.00 -25.08 6.55
N PRO A 83 -14.65 -23.97 6.15
CA PRO A 83 -14.42 -22.67 6.75
C PRO A 83 -14.55 -22.75 8.28
N ALA A 84 -13.49 -22.39 9.01
CA ALA A 84 -13.60 -22.23 10.45
C ALA A 84 -14.49 -21.02 10.72
N VAL A 85 -15.69 -21.25 11.24
CA VAL A 85 -16.51 -20.19 11.84
C VAL A 85 -15.68 -19.63 12.99
N GLY A 86 -15.11 -18.44 12.80
CA GLY A 86 -14.40 -17.75 13.86
C GLY A 86 -15.35 -17.53 15.02
N ASP A 87 -14.94 -17.95 16.21
CA ASP A 87 -15.64 -17.73 17.47
C ASP A 87 -16.15 -16.28 17.52
N VAL A 88 -17.47 -16.12 17.47
CA VAL A 88 -18.13 -14.82 17.57
C VAL A 88 -17.95 -14.40 19.02
N HIS A 89 -17.08 -13.42 19.26
CA HIS A 89 -16.88 -12.89 20.61
C HIS A 89 -18.21 -12.43 21.20
N ASP A 90 -18.60 -13.09 22.29
CA ASP A 90 -19.79 -12.78 23.08
C ASP A 90 -19.59 -11.40 23.72
N HIS A 91 -20.49 -10.46 23.41
CA HIS A 91 -20.51 -9.17 24.08
C HIS A 91 -21.42 -9.28 25.30
N ASP A 92 -20.82 -9.47 26.47
CA ASP A 92 -21.51 -9.30 27.76
C ASP A 92 -22.14 -7.90 27.82
N HIS A 93 -23.45 -7.89 28.14
CA HIS A 93 -24.28 -6.70 28.31
C HIS A 93 -24.18 -6.09 29.71
#